data_AF-A0A6G3ST65-F1
#
_entry.id   AF-A0A6G3ST65-F1
#
_cell.length_a   1.000
_cell.length_b   1.000
_cell.length_c   1.000
_cell.angle_alpha   90.00
_cell.angle_beta   90.00
_cell.angle_gamma   90.00
#
_symmetry.space_group_name_H-M   'P 1'
#
loop_
_entity.id
_entity.type
_entity.pdbx_description
1 polymer ?
#
loop_
_entity_poly.entity_id
_entity_poly.type
_entity_poly.pdbx_seq_one_letter_code
_entity_poly.pdbx_strand_id
1 'polypeptide(L)'
;MDDTTGTLDEALERIHLSGPERDGWLSNHAPMAVEALVRHGQAPAVHRWLDRYGPKLEEMPDGTGSPVTARNWHEALGDPRRIADWTAHFERETTGRPWRDVLAEWWPRLLPGIAAGATHPVIRVGHSVRTLLAGEESAPRVRELAHALGYWAARHQPLPALVPLGPAPSAAAALDRVPLVPEQSGGIRERFAQLTGFPVWPGPDRDTDPGQRPAG
;
A
#
# COMPACT_ATOMS: atom_id res chain seq x y z
N MET A 1 -8.54 -21.11 -8.07
CA MET A 1 -8.73 -22.29 -7.21
C MET A 1 -8.41 -21.82 -5.81
N ASP A 2 -9.34 -22.01 -4.88
CA ASP A 2 -9.08 -21.72 -3.47
C ASP A 2 -8.07 -22.70 -2.89
N ASP A 3 -7.25 -22.21 -1.98
CA ASP A 3 -6.35 -23.05 -1.19
C ASP A 3 -7.15 -23.79 -0.13
N THR A 4 -7.44 -25.06 -0.40
CA THR A 4 -8.04 -26.00 0.55
C THR A 4 -6.98 -26.79 1.33
N THR A 5 -5.69 -26.60 1.07
CA THR A 5 -4.59 -27.34 1.72
C THR A 5 -4.08 -26.64 2.97
N GLY A 6 -4.47 -25.39 3.21
CA GLY A 6 -4.02 -24.58 4.36
C GLY A 6 -2.61 -24.02 4.22
N THR A 7 -1.96 -24.24 3.07
CA THR A 7 -0.56 -23.89 2.83
C THR A 7 -0.31 -22.39 2.87
N LEU A 8 -1.24 -21.59 2.33
CA LEU A 8 -1.16 -20.13 2.39
C LEU A 8 -1.20 -19.65 3.83
N ASP A 9 -2.08 -20.24 4.65
CA ASP A 9 -2.29 -19.82 6.03
C ASP A 9 -1.03 -20.11 6.87
N GLU A 10 -0.47 -21.32 6.76
CA GLU A 10 0.80 -21.70 7.40
C GLU A 10 1.98 -20.84 6.92
N ALA A 11 2.01 -20.50 5.62
CA ALA A 11 3.02 -19.63 5.05
C ALA A 11 2.94 -18.20 5.60
N LEU A 12 1.73 -17.64 5.70
CA LEU A 12 1.49 -16.32 6.25
C LEU A 12 1.90 -16.26 7.72
N GLU A 13 1.55 -17.26 8.53
CA GLU A 13 1.97 -17.34 9.93
C GLU A 13 3.49 -17.28 10.10
N ARG A 14 4.23 -18.01 9.25
CA ARG A 14 5.70 -17.95 9.23
C ARG A 14 6.21 -16.56 8.82
N ILE A 15 5.60 -15.94 7.83
CA ILE A 15 6.00 -14.62 7.32
C ILE A 15 5.71 -13.51 8.35
N HIS A 16 4.64 -13.62 9.13
CA HIS A 16 4.24 -12.62 10.13
C HIS A 16 5.20 -12.50 11.32
N LEU A 17 6.17 -13.42 11.45
CA LEU A 17 7.30 -13.30 12.37
C LEU A 17 8.34 -12.28 11.91
N SER A 18 8.25 -11.83 10.65
CA SER A 18 9.21 -10.93 10.02
C SER A 18 8.60 -9.55 9.75
N GLY A 19 9.47 -8.55 9.64
CA GLY A 19 9.11 -7.21 9.23
C GLY A 19 8.65 -7.14 7.76
N PRO A 20 8.00 -6.02 7.37
CA PRO A 20 7.55 -5.80 6.00
C PRO A 20 8.67 -5.33 5.06
N GLU A 21 9.90 -5.22 5.53
CA GLU A 21 11.06 -4.71 4.78
C GLU A 21 12.34 -5.49 5.08
N ARG A 22 13.35 -5.28 4.24
CA ARG A 22 14.72 -5.78 4.35
C ARG A 22 15.72 -4.81 3.73
N ASP A 23 17.02 -5.00 3.98
CA ASP A 23 18.14 -4.29 3.36
C ASP A 23 17.96 -2.76 3.32
N GLY A 24 17.47 -2.17 4.42
CA GLY A 24 17.22 -0.74 4.48
C GLY A 24 16.18 -0.30 3.45
N TRP A 25 14.91 -0.68 3.68
CA TRP A 25 13.69 -0.22 3.00
C TRP A 25 13.25 -0.97 1.73
N LEU A 26 13.89 -2.07 1.37
CA LEU A 26 13.36 -2.94 0.32
C LEU A 26 12.17 -3.72 0.87
N SER A 27 11.02 -3.67 0.19
CA SER A 27 9.84 -4.40 0.66
C SER A 27 10.10 -5.91 0.73
N ASN A 28 9.57 -6.53 1.77
CA ASN A 28 9.47 -7.97 1.88
C ASN A 28 8.36 -8.47 0.94
N HIS A 29 8.74 -9.20 -0.11
CA HIS A 29 7.79 -9.69 -1.11
C HIS A 29 7.16 -11.04 -0.75
N ALA A 30 7.61 -11.69 0.33
CA ALA A 30 7.16 -13.04 0.70
C ALA A 30 5.63 -13.22 0.70
N PRO A 31 4.81 -12.37 1.34
CA PRO A 31 3.37 -12.59 1.40
C PRO A 31 2.69 -12.50 0.02
N MET A 32 3.16 -11.59 -0.84
CA MET A 32 2.66 -11.46 -2.22
C MET A 32 3.12 -12.64 -3.09
N ALA A 33 4.35 -13.12 -2.88
CA ALA A 33 4.90 -14.24 -3.63
C ALA A 33 4.22 -15.58 -3.28
N VAL A 34 4.00 -15.86 -1.99
CA VAL A 34 3.31 -17.10 -1.58
C VAL A 34 1.85 -17.11 -2.01
N GLU A 35 1.17 -15.96 -1.93
CA GLU A 35 -0.19 -15.81 -2.46
C GLU A 35 -0.24 -16.11 -3.96
N ALA A 36 0.70 -15.56 -4.74
CA ALA A 36 0.76 -15.80 -6.18
C ALA A 36 1.06 -17.27 -6.49
N LEU A 37 2.02 -17.89 -5.80
CA LEU A 37 2.35 -19.30 -5.97
C LEU A 37 1.12 -20.19 -5.71
N VAL A 38 0.43 -19.98 -4.60
CA VAL A 38 -0.77 -20.75 -4.24
C VAL A 38 -1.86 -20.58 -5.28
N ARG A 39 -2.16 -19.34 -5.69
CA ARG A 39 -3.17 -19.06 -6.72
C ARG A 39 -2.90 -19.76 -8.05
N HIS A 40 -1.64 -19.96 -8.38
CA HIS A 40 -1.20 -20.62 -9.61
C HIS A 40 -0.91 -22.12 -9.42
N GLY A 41 -1.46 -22.74 -8.37
CA GLY A 41 -1.38 -24.20 -8.15
C GLY A 41 -0.02 -24.68 -7.67
N GLN A 42 0.84 -23.78 -7.19
CA GLN A 42 2.19 -24.08 -6.70
C GLN A 42 2.25 -24.18 -5.17
N ALA A 43 1.12 -24.44 -4.50
CA ALA A 43 1.10 -24.68 -3.05
C ALA A 43 2.17 -25.69 -2.57
N PRO A 44 2.41 -26.85 -3.24
CA PRO A 44 3.44 -27.80 -2.82
C PRO A 44 4.89 -27.26 -2.83
N ALA A 45 5.14 -26.12 -3.46
CA ALA A 45 6.46 -25.49 -3.54
C ALA A 45 6.67 -24.38 -2.49
N VAL A 46 5.61 -23.92 -1.83
CA VAL A 46 5.61 -22.70 -0.99
C VAL A 46 6.59 -22.80 0.17
N HIS A 47 6.51 -23.85 0.99
CA HIS A 47 7.38 -23.96 2.17
C HIS A 47 8.86 -24.10 1.78
N ARG A 48 9.17 -24.90 0.76
CA ARG A 48 10.54 -25.01 0.22
C ARG A 48 11.04 -23.69 -0.37
N TRP A 49 10.15 -22.90 -0.97
CA TRP A 49 10.50 -21.55 -1.43
C TRP A 49 10.78 -20.63 -0.24
N LEU A 50 9.92 -20.65 0.78
CA LEU A 50 10.10 -19.88 2.01
C LEU A 50 11.38 -20.24 2.75
N ASP A 51 11.76 -21.51 2.83
CA ASP A 51 13.02 -21.94 3.47
C ASP A 51 14.24 -21.31 2.78
N ARG A 52 14.18 -21.12 1.46
CA ARG A 52 15.23 -20.45 0.68
C ARG A 52 15.15 -18.93 0.72
N TYR A 53 13.94 -18.37 0.87
CA TYR A 53 13.74 -16.93 0.96
C TYR A 53 14.02 -16.40 2.37
N GLY A 54 13.81 -17.22 3.40
CA GLY A 54 13.90 -16.90 4.82
C GLY A 54 15.15 -16.10 5.23
N PRO A 55 16.36 -16.42 4.76
CA PRO A 55 17.55 -15.63 5.06
C PRO A 55 17.53 -14.17 4.59
N LYS A 56 16.57 -13.77 3.75
CA LYS A 56 16.33 -12.37 3.33
C LYS A 56 15.32 -11.65 4.21
N LEU A 57 14.62 -12.37 5.08
CA LEU A 57 13.62 -11.79 5.97
C LEU A 57 14.33 -11.17 7.17
N GLU A 58 13.91 -9.98 7.54
CA GLU A 58 14.36 -9.30 8.74
C GLU A 58 13.28 -9.38 9.81
N GLU A 59 13.68 -9.33 11.07
CA GLU A 59 12.76 -9.34 12.20
C GLU A 59 11.83 -8.12 12.16
N MET A 60 10.64 -8.26 12.74
CA MET A 60 9.77 -7.11 12.95
C MET A 60 10.48 -6.12 13.89
N PRO A 61 10.57 -4.83 13.54
CA PRO A 61 11.14 -3.84 14.44
C PRO A 61 10.37 -3.76 15.76
N ASP A 62 11.06 -3.43 16.84
CA ASP A 62 10.40 -3.19 18.12
C ASP A 62 9.39 -2.04 18.02
N GLY A 63 8.27 -2.17 18.73
CA GLY A 63 7.33 -1.07 18.91
C GLY A 63 7.95 0.06 19.74
N THR A 64 7.45 1.28 19.57
CA THR A 64 7.98 2.44 20.31
C THR A 64 7.52 2.49 21.77
N GLY A 65 6.72 1.52 22.21
CA GLY A 65 6.06 1.52 23.52
C GLY A 65 4.89 2.49 23.62
N SER A 66 4.55 3.19 22.53
CA SER A 66 3.42 4.12 22.45
C SER A 66 2.38 3.60 21.46
N PRO A 67 1.28 2.96 21.91
CA PRO A 67 0.30 2.37 21.00
C PRO A 67 -0.39 3.40 20.10
N VAL A 68 -0.64 3.00 18.85
CA VAL A 68 -1.56 3.72 17.96
C VAL A 68 -3.01 3.39 18.34
N THR A 69 -3.84 4.43 18.42
CA THR A 69 -5.23 4.43 18.88
C THR A 69 -6.09 5.31 17.97
N ALA A 70 -7.41 5.13 18.04
CA ALA A 70 -8.36 5.98 17.32
C ALA A 70 -8.21 7.49 17.62
N ARG A 71 -7.60 7.87 18.76
CA ARG A 71 -7.45 9.27 19.17
C ARG A 71 -6.14 9.91 18.70
N ASN A 72 -5.07 9.13 18.53
CA ASN A 72 -3.72 9.65 18.25
C ASN A 72 -3.14 9.19 16.90
N TRP A 73 -3.91 8.48 16.08
CA TRP A 73 -3.38 7.90 14.84
C TRP A 73 -2.79 8.92 13.87
N HIS A 74 -3.36 10.13 13.80
CA HIS A 74 -2.87 11.21 12.94
C HIS A 74 -1.41 11.60 13.26
N GLU A 75 -1.02 11.53 14.53
CA GLU A 75 0.33 11.88 15.00
C GLU A 75 1.35 10.78 14.66
N ALA A 76 0.90 9.55 14.45
CA ALA A 76 1.75 8.40 14.11
C ALA A 76 1.84 8.14 12.60
N LEU A 77 0.96 8.76 11.80
CA LEU A 77 0.84 8.47 10.38
C LEU A 77 2.10 8.92 9.63
N GLY A 78 2.68 8.00 8.85
CA GLY A 78 3.89 8.26 8.09
C GLY A 78 5.17 8.27 8.92
N ASP A 79 5.16 7.83 10.19
CA ASP A 79 6.37 7.60 10.98
C ASP A 79 6.87 6.15 10.82
N PRO A 80 8.02 5.95 10.14
CA PRO A 80 8.63 4.65 9.92
C PRO A 80 8.88 3.82 11.17
N ARG A 81 9.16 4.49 12.29
CA ARG A 81 9.54 3.84 13.55
C ARG A 81 8.34 3.20 14.22
N ARG A 82 7.12 3.59 13.81
CA ARG A 82 5.85 3.14 14.38
C ARG A 82 5.29 1.91 13.67
N ILE A 83 6.08 1.22 12.85
CA ILE A 83 5.59 0.14 11.99
C ILE A 83 4.95 -1.01 12.78
N ALA A 84 5.58 -1.46 13.86
CA ALA A 84 5.01 -2.47 14.74
C ALA A 84 3.78 -1.95 15.50
N ASP A 85 3.78 -0.68 15.92
CA ASP A 85 2.63 -0.06 16.60
C ASP A 85 1.41 0.02 15.66
N TRP A 86 1.64 0.33 14.39
CA TRP A 86 0.63 0.35 13.33
C TRP A 86 0.11 -1.06 13.01
N THR A 87 0.99 -2.04 12.86
CA THR A 87 0.58 -3.46 12.67
C THR A 87 -0.30 -3.92 13.83
N ALA A 88 0.12 -3.68 15.07
CA ALA A 88 -0.66 -4.04 16.25
C ALA A 88 -2.01 -3.30 16.32
N HIS A 89 -2.07 -2.05 15.86
CA HIS A 89 -3.33 -1.31 15.76
C HIS A 89 -4.29 -1.98 14.78
N PHE A 90 -3.85 -2.30 13.56
CA PHE A 90 -4.72 -2.94 12.58
C PHE A 90 -5.08 -4.38 12.94
N GLU A 91 -4.21 -5.12 13.63
CA GLU A 91 -4.55 -6.44 14.16
C GLU A 91 -5.70 -6.34 15.19
N ARG A 92 -5.67 -5.35 16.09
CA ARG A 92 -6.78 -5.08 17.02
C ARG A 92 -8.06 -4.68 16.29
N GLU A 93 -7.97 -3.78 15.32
CA GLU A 93 -9.12 -3.31 14.54
C GLU A 93 -9.80 -4.46 13.79
N THR A 94 -9.02 -5.26 13.07
CA THR A 94 -9.53 -6.38 12.26
C THR A 94 -9.98 -7.59 13.08
N THR A 95 -9.51 -7.72 14.33
CA THR A 95 -10.06 -8.68 15.29
C THR A 95 -11.38 -8.19 15.90
N GLY A 96 -11.53 -6.87 16.10
CA GLY A 96 -12.69 -6.27 16.75
C GLY A 96 -13.90 -6.05 15.84
N ARG A 97 -13.70 -5.97 14.52
CA ARG A 97 -14.76 -5.71 13.54
C ARG A 97 -14.41 -6.26 12.15
N PRO A 98 -15.40 -6.40 11.24
CA PRO A 98 -15.17 -6.95 9.91
C PRO A 98 -14.06 -6.21 9.15
N TRP A 99 -13.16 -6.96 8.53
CA TRP A 99 -12.01 -6.38 7.81
C TRP A 99 -12.41 -5.42 6.70
N ARG A 100 -13.59 -5.62 6.08
CA ARG A 100 -14.14 -4.73 5.05
C ARG A 100 -14.42 -3.34 5.59
N ASP A 101 -14.90 -3.23 6.82
CA ASP A 101 -15.20 -1.96 7.46
C ASP A 101 -13.92 -1.22 7.82
N VAL A 102 -12.91 -1.96 8.33
CA VAL A 102 -11.56 -1.42 8.57
C VAL A 102 -10.97 -0.90 7.27
N LEU A 103 -11.00 -1.69 6.20
CA LEU A 103 -10.47 -1.28 4.90
C LEU A 103 -11.21 -0.04 4.39
N ALA A 104 -12.55 -0.07 4.37
CA ALA A 104 -13.40 1.03 3.89
C ALA A 104 -13.12 2.35 4.60
N GLU A 105 -12.85 2.29 5.90
CA GLU A 105 -12.48 3.46 6.71
C GLU A 105 -11.08 3.98 6.40
N TRP A 106 -10.12 3.09 6.20
CA TRP A 106 -8.70 3.45 6.15
C TRP A 106 -8.15 3.70 4.74
N TRP A 107 -8.66 3.04 3.70
CA TRP A 107 -8.14 3.24 2.35
C TRP A 107 -8.22 4.71 1.89
N PRO A 108 -9.27 5.52 2.18
CA PRO A 108 -9.31 6.92 1.77
C PRO A 108 -8.30 7.77 2.55
N ARG A 109 -8.00 7.40 3.81
CA ARG A 109 -7.02 8.09 4.66
C ARG A 109 -5.59 7.83 4.20
N LEU A 110 -5.32 6.63 3.66
CA LEU A 110 -3.99 6.20 3.22
C LEU A 110 -3.71 6.53 1.74
N LEU A 111 -4.75 6.69 0.93
CA LEU A 111 -4.66 6.99 -0.49
C LEU A 111 -3.78 8.20 -0.84
N PRO A 112 -3.80 9.33 -0.10
CA PRO A 112 -2.90 10.45 -0.39
C PRO A 112 -1.42 10.08 -0.37
N GLY A 113 -1.04 9.08 0.43
CA GLY A 113 0.33 8.55 0.52
C GLY A 113 0.56 7.24 -0.24
N ILE A 114 -0.25 6.93 -1.26
CA ILE A 114 -0.20 5.66 -2.03
C ILE A 114 1.19 5.34 -2.61
N ALA A 115 1.96 6.36 -2.99
CA ALA A 115 3.24 6.18 -3.65
C ALA A 115 4.37 5.74 -2.69
N ALA A 116 4.14 5.82 -1.39
CA ALA A 116 5.10 5.41 -0.37
C ALA A 116 5.52 3.93 -0.51
N GLY A 117 6.76 3.62 -0.12
CA GLY A 117 7.33 2.27 -0.32
C GLY A 117 7.34 1.84 -1.80
N ALA A 118 7.44 2.80 -2.73
CA ALA A 118 7.29 2.57 -4.17
C ALA A 118 6.03 1.76 -4.50
N THR A 119 4.89 2.13 -3.89
CA THR A 119 3.57 1.47 -4.03
C THR A 119 3.44 0.05 -3.46
N HIS A 120 4.50 -0.56 -2.93
CA HIS A 120 4.44 -1.91 -2.38
C HIS A 120 3.44 -2.09 -1.24
N PRO A 121 3.22 -1.12 -0.32
CA PRO A 121 2.21 -1.28 0.71
C PRO A 121 0.79 -1.47 0.15
N VAL A 122 0.38 -0.63 -0.81
CA VAL A 122 -0.94 -0.76 -1.44
C VAL A 122 -1.05 -2.01 -2.32
N ILE A 123 0.04 -2.42 -2.98
CA ILE A 123 0.08 -3.68 -3.73
C ILE A 123 -0.12 -4.85 -2.76
N ARG A 124 0.57 -4.86 -1.61
CA ARG A 124 0.42 -5.87 -0.57
C ARG A 124 -1.01 -5.94 -0.06
N VAL A 125 -1.65 -4.79 0.23
CA VAL A 125 -3.08 -4.72 0.57
C VAL A 125 -3.95 -5.33 -0.54
N GLY A 126 -3.67 -5.02 -1.81
CA GLY A 126 -4.38 -5.59 -2.96
C GLY A 126 -4.27 -7.11 -3.04
N HIS A 127 -3.10 -7.69 -2.75
CA HIS A 127 -2.92 -9.14 -2.62
C HIS A 127 -3.76 -9.71 -1.46
N SER A 128 -3.73 -9.10 -0.28
CA SER A 128 -4.52 -9.54 0.88
C SER A 128 -6.02 -9.51 0.59
N VAL A 129 -6.53 -8.40 0.03
CA VAL A 129 -7.95 -8.24 -0.31
C VAL A 129 -8.37 -9.27 -1.36
N ARG A 130 -7.56 -9.50 -2.40
CA ARG A 130 -7.85 -10.52 -3.41
C ARG A 130 -7.97 -11.92 -2.80
N THR A 131 -7.12 -12.26 -1.84
CA THR A 131 -7.20 -13.52 -1.08
C THR A 131 -8.48 -13.60 -0.27
N LEU A 132 -8.82 -12.57 0.50
CA LEU A 132 -10.03 -12.52 1.31
C LEU A 132 -11.33 -12.51 0.50
N LEU A 133 -11.29 -12.02 -0.75
CA LEU A 133 -12.46 -12.01 -1.63
C LEU A 133 -12.71 -13.34 -2.35
N ALA A 134 -11.66 -14.12 -2.61
CA ALA A 134 -11.79 -15.31 -3.44
C ALA A 134 -12.08 -16.59 -2.65
N GLY A 135 -11.68 -16.64 -1.38
CA GLY A 135 -11.85 -17.82 -0.55
C GLY A 135 -12.23 -17.50 0.88
N GLU A 136 -12.13 -18.52 1.75
CA GLU A 136 -12.55 -18.40 3.14
C GLU A 136 -11.73 -17.37 3.91
N GLU A 137 -12.43 -16.62 4.75
CA GLU A 137 -11.84 -15.74 5.73
C GLU A 137 -11.22 -16.56 6.85
N SER A 138 -9.91 -16.45 7.03
CA SER A 138 -9.18 -17.10 8.11
C SER A 138 -8.33 -16.09 8.87
N ALA A 139 -7.96 -16.43 10.11
CA ALA A 139 -7.21 -15.52 10.97
C ALA A 139 -5.85 -15.09 10.35
N PRO A 140 -5.04 -15.99 9.74
CA PRO A 140 -3.81 -15.58 9.07
C PRO A 140 -4.05 -14.64 7.87
N ARG A 141 -5.11 -14.85 7.09
CA ARG A 141 -5.44 -14.00 5.94
C ARG A 141 -5.89 -12.60 6.35
N VAL A 142 -6.70 -12.50 7.41
CA VAL A 142 -7.11 -11.21 7.98
C VAL A 142 -5.90 -10.49 8.61
N ARG A 143 -5.05 -11.23 9.32
CA ARG A 143 -3.81 -10.71 9.89
C ARG A 143 -2.86 -10.17 8.82
N GLU A 144 -2.78 -10.82 7.66
CA GLU A 144 -1.99 -10.32 6.54
C GLU A 144 -2.50 -8.97 6.02
N LEU A 145 -3.83 -8.75 5.97
CA LEU A 145 -4.37 -7.43 5.67
C LEU A 145 -3.96 -6.40 6.72
N ALA A 146 -4.00 -6.76 8.02
CA ALA A 146 -3.57 -5.86 9.08
C ALA A 146 -2.08 -5.47 8.95
N HIS A 147 -1.21 -6.42 8.63
CA HIS A 147 0.22 -6.17 8.36
C HIS A 147 0.40 -5.24 7.15
N ALA A 148 -0.36 -5.47 6.08
CA ALA A 148 -0.30 -4.65 4.88
C ALA A 148 -0.77 -3.20 5.12
N LEU A 149 -1.87 -3.01 5.86
CA LEU A 149 -2.37 -1.70 6.26
C LEU A 149 -1.39 -1.00 7.22
N GLY A 150 -0.83 -1.73 8.18
CA GLY A 150 0.18 -1.20 9.11
C GLY A 150 1.43 -0.71 8.38
N TYR A 151 1.87 -1.48 7.39
CA TYR A 151 2.96 -1.06 6.51
C TYR A 151 2.63 0.22 5.75
N TRP A 152 1.44 0.30 5.16
CA TRP A 152 1.01 1.48 4.41
C TRP A 152 0.91 2.72 5.31
N ALA A 153 0.32 2.59 6.50
CA ALA A 153 0.21 3.69 7.46
C ALA A 153 1.58 4.19 7.97
N ALA A 154 2.52 3.28 8.25
CA ALA A 154 3.86 3.64 8.72
C ALA A 154 4.72 4.30 7.62
N ARG A 155 4.52 3.94 6.35
CA ARG A 155 5.24 4.53 5.21
C ARG A 155 4.52 5.74 4.61
N HIS A 156 3.24 5.92 4.91
CA HIS A 156 2.36 6.93 4.32
C HIS A 156 3.08 8.27 4.13
N GLN A 157 3.25 8.65 2.87
CA GLN A 157 3.96 9.87 2.49
C GLN A 157 3.18 10.54 1.35
N PRO A 158 2.36 11.57 1.68
CA PRO A 158 1.76 12.41 0.66
C PRO A 158 2.83 13.11 -0.17
N LEU A 159 2.47 13.41 -1.42
CA LEU A 159 3.26 14.33 -2.22
C LEU A 159 3.25 15.73 -1.57
N PRO A 160 4.28 16.57 -1.82
CA PRO A 160 4.24 17.97 -1.42
C PRO A 160 3.03 18.69 -2.03
N ALA A 161 2.78 19.93 -1.60
CA ALA A 161 1.79 20.77 -2.28
C ALA A 161 2.24 21.02 -3.72
N LEU A 162 1.38 20.70 -4.69
CA LEU A 162 1.70 20.73 -6.12
C LEU A 162 0.88 21.81 -6.82
N VAL A 163 1.52 22.55 -7.73
CA VAL A 163 0.85 23.54 -8.57
C VAL A 163 0.35 22.88 -9.86
N PRO A 164 -0.90 23.12 -10.28
CA PRO A 164 -1.37 22.65 -11.57
C PRO A 164 -0.55 23.27 -12.72
N LEU A 165 -0.01 22.43 -13.60
CA LEU A 165 0.60 22.90 -14.85
C LEU A 165 -0.51 23.32 -15.81
N GLY A 166 -0.32 24.44 -16.51
CA GLY A 166 -1.34 25.01 -17.40
C GLY A 166 -1.74 24.06 -18.55
N PRO A 167 -2.94 24.24 -19.14
CA PRO A 167 -3.50 23.35 -20.15
C PRO A 167 -2.66 23.30 -21.42
N ALA A 168 -2.46 22.10 -21.98
CA ALA A 168 -1.67 21.87 -23.18
C ALA A 168 -2.55 21.34 -24.33
N PRO A 169 -2.20 21.63 -25.61
CA PRO A 169 -3.02 21.26 -26.76
C PRO A 169 -2.98 19.76 -27.09
N SER A 170 -2.10 18.98 -26.47
CA SER A 170 -2.00 17.52 -26.64
C SER A 170 -1.36 16.88 -25.41
N ALA A 171 -1.50 15.55 -25.28
CA ALA A 171 -0.84 14.79 -24.21
C ALA A 171 0.70 14.91 -24.28
N ALA A 172 1.28 14.90 -25.48
CA ALA A 172 2.72 15.11 -25.67
C ALA A 172 3.16 16.50 -25.20
N ALA A 173 2.43 17.55 -25.59
CA ALA A 173 2.72 18.91 -25.14
C ALA A 173 2.50 19.11 -23.63
N ALA A 174 1.62 18.32 -23.00
CA ALA A 174 1.45 18.32 -21.55
C ALA A 174 2.65 17.66 -20.86
N LEU A 175 3.14 16.55 -21.41
CA LEU A 175 4.32 15.85 -20.92
C LEU A 175 5.58 16.73 -21.03
N ASP A 176 5.76 17.44 -22.16
CA ASP A 176 6.89 18.36 -22.37
C ASP A 176 6.94 19.50 -21.33
N ARG A 177 5.82 19.82 -20.69
CA ARG A 177 5.72 20.84 -19.62
C ARG A 177 6.06 20.31 -18.24
N VAL A 178 6.13 19.00 -18.04
CA VAL A 178 6.46 18.40 -16.75
C VAL A 178 7.95 18.63 -16.49
N PRO A 179 8.32 19.42 -15.47
CA PRO A 179 9.72 19.61 -15.14
C PRO A 179 10.35 18.27 -14.79
N LEU A 180 11.53 18.00 -15.35
CA LEU A 180 12.32 16.85 -14.94
C LEU A 180 12.78 17.06 -13.48
N VAL A 181 12.87 15.96 -12.74
CA VAL A 181 13.46 16.00 -11.39
C VAL A 181 14.94 16.38 -11.53
N PRO A 182 15.41 17.49 -10.96
CA PRO A 182 16.76 17.98 -11.21
C PRO A 182 17.84 17.10 -10.57
N GLU A 183 17.63 16.62 -9.34
CA GLU A 183 18.54 15.70 -8.67
C GLU A 183 18.08 14.25 -8.84
N GLN A 184 18.85 13.49 -9.62
CA GLN A 184 18.55 12.10 -9.97
C GLN A 184 19.20 11.08 -9.02
N SER A 185 20.11 11.48 -8.15
CA SER A 185 20.64 10.62 -7.10
C SER A 185 19.61 10.40 -5.97
N GLY A 186 19.82 9.37 -5.16
CA GLY A 186 18.90 9.00 -4.08
C GLY A 186 17.69 8.17 -4.51
N GLY A 187 16.80 7.92 -3.56
CA GLY A 187 15.62 7.08 -3.72
C GLY A 187 14.38 7.85 -4.17
N ILE A 188 13.26 7.14 -4.20
CA ILE A 188 11.98 7.71 -4.63
C ILE A 188 11.50 8.85 -3.72
N ARG A 189 11.86 8.82 -2.42
CA ARG A 189 11.43 9.82 -1.43
C ARG A 189 12.06 11.18 -1.71
N GLU A 190 13.36 11.19 -1.98
CA GLU A 190 14.13 12.39 -2.32
C GLU A 190 13.64 12.99 -3.65
N ARG A 191 13.25 12.14 -4.60
CA ARG A 191 12.69 12.57 -5.88
C ARG A 191 11.27 13.14 -5.75
N PHE A 192 10.42 12.55 -4.91
CA PHE A 192 9.07 13.09 -4.64
C PHE A 192 9.08 14.45 -3.95
N ALA A 193 10.07 14.71 -3.08
CA ALA A 193 10.23 16.01 -2.43
C ALA A 193 10.54 17.14 -3.43
N GLN A 194 11.03 16.81 -4.63
CA GLN A 194 11.37 17.77 -5.67
C GLN A 194 10.20 18.07 -6.62
N LEU A 195 9.05 17.40 -6.47
CA LEU A 195 7.90 17.64 -7.33
C LEU A 195 7.25 18.98 -6.99
N THR A 196 7.05 19.81 -8.01
CA THR A 196 6.49 21.17 -7.87
C THR A 196 5.13 21.34 -8.55
N GLY A 197 4.78 20.43 -9.46
CA GLY A 197 3.50 20.50 -10.16
C GLY A 197 3.12 19.23 -10.92
N PHE A 198 1.86 19.16 -11.33
CA PHE A 198 1.31 18.06 -12.11
C PHE A 198 0.55 18.57 -13.34
N PRO A 199 0.56 17.84 -14.46
CA PRO A 199 -0.30 18.16 -15.60
C PRO A 199 -1.76 18.08 -15.17
N VAL A 200 -2.54 19.09 -15.54
CA VAL A 200 -4.00 19.00 -15.48
C VAL A 200 -4.43 18.09 -16.63
N TRP A 201 -4.79 16.86 -16.30
CA TRP A 201 -5.42 15.98 -17.28
C TRP A 201 -6.80 16.55 -17.63
N PRO A 202 -7.18 16.60 -18.92
CA PRO A 202 -8.54 16.89 -19.27
C PRO A 202 -9.43 15.82 -18.61
N GLY A 203 -10.23 16.24 -17.63
CA GLY A 203 -11.32 15.42 -17.14
C GLY A 203 -12.34 15.22 -18.27
N PRO A 204 -13.30 14.29 -18.12
CA PRO A 204 -14.50 14.36 -18.95
C PRO A 204 -15.00 15.80 -18.87
N ASP A 205 -15.18 16.45 -20.02
CA ASP A 205 -15.72 17.80 -20.11
C ASP A 205 -16.81 17.92 -19.05
N ARG A 206 -16.66 18.85 -18.11
CA ARG A 206 -17.83 19.30 -17.36
C ARG A 206 -18.65 20.01 -18.42
N ASP A 207 -19.52 19.23 -19.03
CA ASP A 207 -20.30 19.56 -20.21
C ASP A 207 -20.77 21.01 -20.11
N THR A 208 -20.48 21.71 -21.18
CA THR A 208 -21.14 22.93 -21.61
C THR A 208 -22.62 22.90 -21.21
N ASP A 209 -23.04 23.89 -20.42
CA ASP A 209 -24.45 24.16 -20.15
C ASP A 209 -25.24 24.17 -21.49
N PRO A 210 -26.17 23.23 -21.75
CA PRO A 210 -26.98 23.24 -22.96
C PRO A 210 -28.05 24.37 -22.95
N GLY A 211 -28.04 25.25 -21.95
CA GLY A 211 -29.12 26.19 -21.63
C GLY A 211 -29.11 27.57 -22.29
N GLN A 212 -28.11 27.95 -23.10
CA GLN A 212 -28.14 29.25 -23.79
C GLN A 212 -28.39 29.09 -25.30
N ARG A 213 -29.67 29.05 -25.67
CA ARG A 213 -30.07 29.51 -27.01
C ARG A 213 -30.02 31.04 -27.05
N PRO A 214 -29.43 31.67 -28.07
CA PRO A 214 -29.59 33.10 -28.25
C PRO A 214 -31.05 33.38 -28.62
N ALA A 215 -31.65 34.38 -27.97
CA ALA A 215 -32.86 35.00 -28.46
C ALA A 215 -32.51 35.78 -29.74
N GLY A 216 -33.12 35.41 -30.86
CA GLY A 216 -32.95 36.05 -32.16
C GLY A 216 -33.58 35.23 -33.26
#